data_AF-A0A2M7UVJ8-F1
#
_entry.id   AF-A0A2M7UVJ8-F1
#
_cell.length_a   1.000
_cell.length_b   1.000
_cell.length_c   1.000
_cell.angle_alpha   90.00
_cell.angle_beta   90.00
_cell.angle_gamma   90.00
#
_symmetry.space_group_name_H-M   'P 1'
#
loop_
_entity.id
_entity.type
_entity.pdbx_description
1 polymer ?
#
loop_
_entity_poly.entity_id
_entity_poly.type
_entity_poly.pdbx_seq_one_letter_code
_entity_poly.pdbx_strand_id
1 'polypeptide(L)'
;MIGDLGLQITDTQTSIDETSLKIEESKDKLSSLLRSIYEEDQRSLVEILLAEPDLSSFFDNLVALEALNKKNQELLANIKSLKSYLEGQKQTLDTEKQDLERLVTIQTLQKQESETTQKDKDYYLQLTETQYQKYLQEKGEVEKKAVEVRARIFELIGVPEAPTFGEAYEIAKSVERITGVRPALLLAVLTQESNIGKNVGQCYLTNLKTGAGVNIRMGAAVNNVMKPMGLNGRRGDVDDFLKITAELGRKWNETPVSCPIPSVGGYGGAMGPAQFIPTTWMIYKDKIAKITGQAANPWSIKDSFLAAALYLADYGAAKQIYNAEWKAAMIYFSGTTNTRYRFYGDSVMAIATNYAKDIETLEKAG
;
A
#
# COMPACT_ATOMS: atom_id res chain seq x y z
N MET A 1 -23.38 -2.08 42.96
CA MET A 1 -22.38 -1.16 43.54
C MET A 1 -22.95 0.25 43.74
N ILE A 2 -23.25 1.04 42.70
CA ILE A 2 -23.90 2.37 42.87
C ILE A 2 -25.29 2.25 43.51
N GLY A 3 -26.08 1.24 43.10
CA GLY A 3 -27.39 0.96 43.71
C GLY A 3 -27.28 0.56 45.18
N ASP A 4 -26.23 -0.18 45.56
CA ASP A 4 -26.03 -0.63 46.94
C ASP A 4 -25.63 0.53 47.87
N LEU A 5 -24.76 1.42 47.39
CA LEU A 5 -24.34 2.62 48.12
C LEU A 5 -25.49 3.63 48.29
N GLY A 6 -26.38 3.73 47.28
CA GLY A 6 -27.60 4.53 47.37
C GLY A 6 -28.59 4.02 48.43
N LEU A 7 -28.68 2.71 48.62
CA LEU A 7 -29.48 2.10 49.69
C LEU A 7 -28.86 2.39 51.07
N GLN A 8 -27.55 2.24 51.21
CA GLN A 8 -26.83 2.54 52.47
C GLN A 8 -26.99 4.00 52.91
N ILE A 9 -26.88 4.96 51.98
CA ILE A 9 -27.13 6.38 52.25
C ILE A 9 -28.55 6.60 52.78
N THR A 10 -29.54 5.89 52.24
CA THR A 10 -30.95 5.99 52.65
C THR A 10 -31.17 5.42 54.05
N ASP A 11 -30.55 4.28 54.35
CA ASP A 11 -30.59 3.64 55.66
C ASP A 11 -29.90 4.50 56.72
N THR A 12 -28.72 5.04 56.41
CA THR A 12 -27.96 5.94 57.30
C THR A 12 -28.75 7.23 57.59
N GLN A 13 -29.38 7.83 56.57
CA GLN A 13 -30.22 9.02 56.74
C GLN A 13 -31.43 8.74 57.64
N THR A 14 -32.10 7.61 57.43
CA THR A 14 -33.23 7.19 58.26
C THR A 14 -32.80 7.02 59.72
N SER A 15 -31.65 6.40 59.95
CA SER A 15 -31.12 6.19 61.30
C SER A 15 -30.68 7.49 61.99
N ILE A 16 -30.19 8.47 61.24
CA ILE A 16 -29.91 9.84 61.72
C ILE A 16 -31.19 10.51 62.20
N ASP A 17 -32.26 10.40 61.42
CA ASP A 17 -33.56 11.01 61.73
C ASP A 17 -34.15 10.37 63.00
N GLU A 18 -34.14 9.04 63.11
CA GLU A 18 -34.58 8.32 64.31
C GLU A 18 -33.74 8.67 65.55
N THR A 19 -32.42 8.77 65.42
CA THR A 19 -31.53 9.11 66.54
C THR A 19 -31.75 10.55 66.98
N SER A 20 -31.97 11.48 66.04
CA SER A 20 -32.29 12.88 66.33
C SER A 20 -33.60 12.99 67.11
N LEU A 21 -34.63 12.25 66.70
CA LEU A 21 -35.92 12.19 67.42
C LEU A 21 -35.73 11.67 68.85
N LYS A 22 -34.98 10.57 69.04
CA LYS A 22 -34.69 10.01 70.38
C LYS A 22 -33.95 11.00 71.29
N ILE A 23 -33.06 11.82 70.73
CA ILE A 23 -32.37 12.88 71.47
C ILE A 23 -33.35 13.95 71.95
N GLU A 24 -34.25 14.43 71.09
CA GLU A 24 -35.25 15.42 71.45
C GLU A 24 -36.21 14.88 72.53
N GLU A 25 -36.73 13.67 72.37
CA GLU A 25 -37.55 13.03 73.40
C GLU A 25 -36.83 12.88 74.75
N SER A 26 -35.52 12.58 74.71
CA SER A 26 -34.71 12.44 75.92
C SER A 26 -34.46 13.79 76.59
N LYS A 27 -34.27 14.87 75.81
CA LYS A 27 -34.16 16.24 76.34
C LYS A 27 -35.46 16.69 76.98
N ASP A 28 -36.61 16.36 76.39
CA ASP A 28 -37.92 16.71 76.95
C ASP A 28 -38.13 16.01 78.30
N LYS A 29 -37.84 14.70 78.38
CA LYS A 29 -37.87 13.94 79.64
C LYS A 29 -36.94 14.53 80.70
N LEU A 30 -35.74 14.96 80.30
CA LEU A 30 -34.76 15.59 81.18
C LEU A 30 -35.27 16.94 81.70
N SER A 31 -35.83 17.75 80.83
CA SER A 31 -36.43 19.04 81.15
C SER A 31 -37.59 18.89 82.15
N SER A 32 -38.49 17.93 81.92
CA SER A 32 -39.58 17.62 82.85
C SER A 32 -39.05 17.16 84.21
N LEU A 33 -38.06 16.28 84.24
CA LEU A 33 -37.46 15.79 85.47
C LEU A 33 -36.79 16.91 86.29
N LEU A 34 -36.04 17.80 85.61
CA LEU A 34 -35.40 18.95 86.25
C LEU A 34 -36.42 19.94 86.84
N ARG A 35 -37.56 20.15 86.16
CA ARG A 35 -38.67 20.96 86.68
C ARG A 35 -39.27 20.34 87.94
N SER A 36 -39.54 19.03 87.93
CA SER A 36 -40.06 18.32 89.11
C SER A 36 -39.08 18.37 90.29
N ILE A 37 -37.78 18.21 90.03
CA ILE A 37 -36.75 18.36 91.08
C ILE A 37 -36.77 19.80 91.64
N TYR A 38 -36.84 20.82 90.78
CA TYR A 38 -36.90 22.22 91.20
C TYR A 38 -38.16 22.55 92.02
N GLU A 39 -39.31 21.97 91.67
CA GLU A 39 -40.57 22.14 92.41
C GLU A 39 -40.52 21.50 93.81
N GLU A 40 -39.86 20.35 93.94
CA GLU A 40 -39.69 19.67 95.24
C GLU A 40 -38.60 20.32 96.12
N ASP A 41 -37.54 20.87 95.53
CA ASP A 41 -36.44 21.56 96.24
C ASP A 41 -36.86 22.92 96.85
N GLN A 42 -38.05 23.43 96.50
CA GLN A 42 -38.64 24.66 97.07
C GLN A 42 -39.26 24.44 98.47
N ARG A 43 -39.33 23.20 98.98
CA ARG A 43 -39.82 22.87 100.33
C ARG A 43 -38.67 22.74 101.31
N SER A 44 -38.77 23.36 102.48
CA SER A 44 -37.75 23.20 103.53
C SER A 44 -37.71 21.76 104.04
N LEU A 45 -36.52 21.18 104.27
CA LEU A 45 -36.38 19.83 104.86
C LEU A 45 -37.15 19.69 106.20
N VAL A 46 -37.28 20.78 106.95
CA VAL A 46 -38.04 20.85 108.20
C VAL A 46 -39.56 20.82 107.94
N GLU A 47 -40.00 21.41 106.82
CA GLU A 47 -41.39 21.48 106.39
C GLU A 47 -41.87 20.14 105.81
N ILE A 48 -41.00 19.44 105.06
CA ILE A 48 -41.26 18.07 104.59
C ILE A 48 -41.35 17.11 105.78
N LEU A 49 -40.41 17.20 106.75
CA LEU A 49 -40.43 16.34 107.95
C LEU A 49 -41.71 16.48 108.79
N LEU A 50 -42.31 17.67 108.84
CA LEU A 50 -43.54 17.96 109.58
C LEU A 50 -44.82 17.61 108.79
N ALA A 51 -44.74 17.54 107.46
CA ALA A 51 -45.87 17.24 106.58
C ALA A 51 -46.09 15.73 106.38
N GLU A 52 -45.08 14.90 106.63
CA GLU A 52 -45.15 13.45 106.48
C GLU A 52 -45.77 12.75 107.71
N PRO A 53 -46.61 11.72 107.50
CA PRO A 53 -47.34 11.04 108.59
C PRO A 53 -46.46 10.19 109.51
N ASP A 54 -45.28 9.76 109.06
CA ASP A 54 -44.28 9.05 109.85
C ASP A 54 -42.85 9.24 109.30
N LEU A 55 -41.86 8.85 110.11
CA LEU A 55 -40.45 8.95 109.76
C LEU A 55 -40.06 8.09 108.55
N SER A 56 -40.78 6.99 108.28
CA SER A 56 -40.52 6.12 107.12
C SER A 56 -40.82 6.88 105.82
N SER A 57 -41.95 7.58 105.78
CA SER A 57 -42.41 8.36 104.62
C SER A 57 -41.43 9.48 104.25
N PHE A 58 -40.81 10.12 105.25
CA PHE A 58 -39.73 11.09 105.02
C PHE A 58 -38.49 10.47 104.35
N PHE A 59 -38.04 9.30 104.83
CA PHE A 59 -36.91 8.60 104.22
C PHE A 59 -37.22 8.06 102.82
N ASP A 60 -38.47 7.64 102.57
CA ASP A 60 -38.91 7.20 101.23
C ASP A 60 -38.84 8.35 100.20
N ASN A 61 -39.19 9.59 100.59
CA ASN A 61 -39.05 10.77 99.73
C ASN A 61 -37.59 11.15 99.47
N LEU A 62 -36.71 11.04 100.47
CA LEU A 62 -35.27 11.31 100.29
C LEU A 62 -34.62 10.29 99.32
N VAL A 63 -34.99 9.02 99.45
CA VAL A 63 -34.57 7.95 98.53
C VAL A 63 -35.14 8.18 97.13
N ALA A 64 -36.38 8.65 97.02
CA ALA A 64 -36.98 9.02 95.74
C ALA A 64 -36.22 10.16 95.06
N LEU A 65 -35.80 11.20 95.79
CA LEU A 65 -35.00 12.31 95.25
C LEU A 65 -33.61 11.86 94.79
N GLU A 66 -32.94 11.00 95.56
CA GLU A 66 -31.67 10.39 95.16
C GLU A 66 -31.83 9.55 93.88
N ALA A 67 -32.91 8.77 93.79
CA ALA A 67 -33.26 7.99 92.60
C ALA A 67 -33.56 8.90 91.39
N LEU A 68 -34.23 10.03 91.58
CA LEU A 68 -34.47 11.02 90.52
C LEU A 68 -33.17 11.67 90.05
N ASN A 69 -32.25 12.03 90.95
CA ASN A 69 -30.95 12.58 90.61
C ASN A 69 -30.08 11.57 89.84
N LYS A 70 -30.11 10.30 90.24
CA LYS A 70 -29.44 9.21 89.50
C LYS A 70 -30.02 9.07 88.08
N LYS A 71 -31.34 9.06 87.95
CA LYS A 71 -32.03 8.98 86.65
C LYS A 71 -31.74 10.18 85.75
N ASN A 72 -31.55 11.37 86.32
CA ASN A 72 -31.14 12.58 85.63
C ASN A 72 -29.72 12.44 85.04
N GLN A 73 -28.77 11.95 85.85
CA GLN A 73 -27.39 11.67 85.38
C GLN A 73 -27.36 10.61 84.28
N GLU A 74 -28.14 9.53 84.42
CA GLU A 74 -28.27 8.47 83.41
C GLU A 74 -28.84 9.01 82.10
N LEU A 75 -29.87 9.87 82.16
CA LEU A 75 -30.49 10.46 80.97
C LEU A 75 -29.54 11.44 80.25
N LEU A 76 -28.79 12.25 81.00
CA LEU A 76 -27.76 13.12 80.43
C LEU A 76 -26.63 12.31 79.77
N ALA A 77 -26.18 11.22 80.40
CA ALA A 77 -25.19 10.32 79.83
C ALA A 77 -25.71 9.68 78.52
N ASN A 78 -26.97 9.25 78.49
CA ASN A 78 -27.61 8.72 77.31
C ASN A 78 -27.68 9.76 76.17
N ILE A 79 -28.09 10.99 76.46
CA ILE A 79 -28.11 12.09 75.47
C ILE A 79 -26.72 12.35 74.89
N LYS A 80 -25.67 12.37 75.73
CA LYS A 80 -24.29 12.53 75.27
C LYS A 80 -23.86 11.38 74.36
N SER A 81 -24.21 10.14 74.71
CA SER A 81 -23.94 8.96 73.90
C SER A 81 -24.66 9.01 72.54
N LEU A 82 -25.95 9.33 72.54
CA LEU A 82 -26.74 9.46 71.31
C LEU A 82 -26.22 10.59 70.41
N LYS A 83 -25.77 11.71 70.98
CA LYS A 83 -25.16 12.80 70.23
C LYS A 83 -23.85 12.38 69.55
N SER A 84 -22.99 11.67 70.27
CA SER A 84 -21.75 11.12 69.71
C SER A 84 -22.03 10.11 68.60
N TYR A 85 -23.04 9.25 68.78
CA TYR A 85 -23.48 8.31 67.76
C TYR A 85 -24.01 9.04 66.52
N LEU A 86 -24.87 10.06 66.69
CA LEU A 86 -25.40 10.89 65.61
C LEU A 86 -24.29 11.61 64.83
N GLU A 87 -23.27 12.13 65.50
CA GLU A 87 -22.10 12.74 64.86
C GLU A 87 -21.35 11.72 63.99
N GLY A 88 -21.16 10.49 64.49
CA GLY A 88 -20.56 9.39 63.72
C GLY A 88 -21.40 8.98 62.49
N GLN A 89 -22.73 8.94 62.62
CA GLN A 89 -23.62 8.64 61.50
C GLN A 89 -23.58 9.75 60.43
N LYS A 90 -23.55 11.02 60.83
CA LYS A 90 -23.41 12.15 59.90
C LYS A 90 -22.10 12.11 59.14
N GLN A 91 -20.99 11.74 59.80
CA GLN A 91 -19.70 11.56 59.15
C GLN A 91 -19.70 10.37 58.18
N THR A 92 -20.37 9.28 58.54
CA THR A 92 -20.54 8.10 57.68
C THR A 92 -21.33 8.47 56.42
N LEU A 93 -22.46 9.18 56.57
CA LEU A 93 -23.28 9.65 55.46
C LEU A 93 -22.50 10.57 54.51
N ASP A 94 -21.69 11.49 55.03
CA ASP A 94 -20.85 12.37 54.22
C ASP A 94 -19.82 11.56 53.40
N THR A 95 -19.22 10.55 54.01
CA THR A 95 -18.27 9.64 53.34
C THR A 95 -18.97 8.83 52.24
N GLU A 96 -20.13 8.25 52.52
CA GLU A 96 -20.92 7.48 51.54
C GLU A 96 -21.35 8.33 50.34
N LYS A 97 -21.73 9.59 50.55
CA LYS A 97 -22.06 10.54 49.48
C LYS A 97 -20.85 10.89 48.61
N GLN A 98 -19.69 11.15 49.23
CA GLN A 98 -18.45 11.41 48.49
C GLN A 98 -18.02 10.20 47.65
N ASP A 99 -18.17 8.99 48.18
CA ASP A 99 -17.84 7.76 47.46
C ASP A 99 -18.81 7.51 46.28
N LEU A 100 -20.09 7.85 46.44
CA LEU A 100 -21.06 7.79 45.36
C LEU A 100 -20.71 8.75 44.22
N GLU A 101 -20.38 10.00 44.54
CA GLU A 101 -19.96 11.01 43.55
C GLU A 101 -18.71 10.58 42.77
N ARG A 102 -17.72 10.01 43.48
CA ARG A 102 -16.51 9.45 42.86
C ARG A 102 -16.83 8.30 41.93
N LEU A 103 -17.66 7.35 42.36
CA LEU A 103 -18.05 6.19 41.54
C LEU A 103 -18.82 6.60 40.28
N VAL A 104 -19.75 7.56 40.39
CA VAL A 104 -20.47 8.12 39.24
C VAL A 104 -19.53 8.82 38.27
N THR A 105 -18.55 9.57 38.79
CA THR A 105 -17.52 10.23 37.98
C THR A 105 -16.64 9.22 37.25
N ILE A 106 -16.16 8.19 37.94
CA ILE A 106 -15.35 7.10 37.37
C ILE A 106 -16.13 6.38 36.27
N GLN A 107 -17.40 6.03 36.51
CA GLN A 107 -18.23 5.35 35.51
C GLN A 107 -18.46 6.23 34.27
N THR A 108 -18.63 7.54 34.46
CA THR A 108 -18.79 8.51 33.36
C THR A 108 -17.51 8.61 32.53
N LEU A 109 -16.35 8.70 33.18
CA LEU A 109 -15.04 8.72 32.51
C LEU A 109 -14.77 7.42 31.74
N GLN A 110 -15.05 6.26 32.34
CA GLN A 110 -14.93 4.96 31.67
C GLN A 110 -15.85 4.85 30.44
N LYS A 111 -17.07 5.38 30.53
CA LYS A 111 -18.00 5.42 29.39
C LYS A 111 -17.47 6.31 28.27
N GLN A 112 -16.95 7.50 28.60
CA GLN A 112 -16.34 8.41 27.62
C GLN A 112 -15.09 7.82 26.96
N GLU A 113 -14.24 7.13 27.71
CA GLU A 113 -13.05 6.42 27.20
C GLU A 113 -13.44 5.27 26.25
N SER A 114 -14.46 4.49 26.61
CA SER A 114 -15.01 3.43 25.76
C SER A 114 -15.61 3.97 24.46
N GLU A 115 -16.37 5.07 24.53
CA GLU A 115 -16.92 5.74 23.35
C GLU A 115 -15.83 6.32 22.44
N THR A 116 -14.76 6.85 23.02
CA THR A 116 -13.59 7.35 22.26
C THR A 116 -12.84 6.21 21.60
N THR A 117 -12.60 5.11 22.32
CA THR A 117 -11.97 3.89 21.79
C THR A 117 -12.78 3.29 20.64
N GLN A 118 -14.12 3.29 20.75
CA GLN A 118 -15.00 2.82 19.68
C GLN A 118 -14.93 3.74 18.45
N LYS A 119 -14.92 5.07 18.64
CA LYS A 119 -14.73 6.04 17.56
C LYS A 119 -13.38 5.89 16.87
N ASP A 120 -12.31 5.69 17.64
CA ASP A 120 -10.96 5.47 17.11
C ASP A 120 -10.91 4.17 16.30
N LYS A 121 -11.50 3.08 16.82
CA LYS A 121 -11.62 1.80 16.10
C LYS A 121 -12.40 1.96 14.79
N ASP A 122 -13.53 2.67 14.81
CA ASP A 122 -14.34 2.91 13.62
C ASP A 122 -13.59 3.80 12.60
N TYR A 123 -12.84 4.80 13.07
CA TYR A 123 -11.96 5.64 12.24
C TYR A 123 -10.85 4.82 11.58
N TYR A 124 -10.11 3.99 12.33
CA TYR A 124 -9.06 3.14 11.78
C TYR A 124 -9.61 2.07 10.82
N LEU A 125 -10.80 1.53 11.10
CA LEU A 125 -11.47 0.58 10.20
C LEU A 125 -11.85 1.25 8.87
N GLN A 126 -12.41 2.46 8.91
CA GLN A 126 -12.71 3.25 7.71
C GLN A 126 -11.45 3.62 6.93
N LEU A 127 -10.37 3.99 7.61
CA LEU A 127 -9.09 4.29 6.97
C LEU A 127 -8.52 3.05 6.28
N THR A 128 -8.58 1.89 6.93
CA THR A 128 -8.12 0.60 6.40
C THR A 128 -8.96 0.17 5.19
N GLU A 129 -10.28 0.30 5.27
CA GLU A 129 -11.20 0.00 4.16
C GLU A 129 -10.92 0.94 2.97
N THR A 130 -10.72 2.23 3.22
CA THR A 130 -10.38 3.22 2.17
C THR A 130 -9.05 2.87 1.50
N GLN A 131 -8.03 2.49 2.27
CA GLN A 131 -6.74 2.05 1.75
C GLN A 131 -6.86 0.74 0.95
N TYR A 132 -7.67 -0.21 1.41
CA TYR A 132 -7.92 -1.47 0.72
C TYR A 132 -8.69 -1.26 -0.60
N GLN A 133 -9.72 -0.40 -0.61
CA GLN A 133 -10.43 -0.02 -1.83
C GLN A 133 -9.51 0.72 -2.81
N LYS A 134 -8.63 1.59 -2.32
CA LYS A 134 -7.60 2.23 -3.14
C LYS A 134 -6.63 1.20 -3.74
N TYR A 135 -6.17 0.23 -2.95
CA TYR A 135 -5.33 -0.87 -3.43
C TYR A 135 -6.05 -1.71 -4.50
N LEU A 136 -7.33 -2.05 -4.31
CA LEU A 136 -8.13 -2.79 -5.31
C LEU A 136 -8.34 -1.97 -6.59
N GLN A 137 -8.58 -0.67 -6.48
CA GLN A 137 -8.67 0.23 -7.63
C GLN A 137 -7.33 0.31 -8.38
N GLU A 138 -6.22 0.52 -7.67
CA GLU A 138 -4.87 0.53 -8.25
C GLU A 138 -4.54 -0.80 -8.90
N LYS A 139 -4.88 -1.93 -8.28
CA LYS A 139 -4.72 -3.27 -8.86
C LYS A 139 -5.55 -3.43 -10.13
N GLY A 140 -6.82 -3.04 -10.11
CA GLY A 140 -7.69 -3.09 -11.28
C GLY A 140 -7.24 -2.15 -12.41
N GLU A 141 -6.68 -0.98 -12.08
CA GLU A 141 -6.07 -0.07 -13.04
C GLU A 141 -4.77 -0.63 -13.63
N VAL A 142 -3.93 -1.27 -12.82
CA VAL A 142 -2.70 -1.94 -13.27
C VAL A 142 -3.03 -3.14 -14.16
N GLU A 143 -4.03 -3.94 -13.81
CA GLU A 143 -4.52 -5.05 -14.65
C GLU A 143 -5.10 -4.54 -15.97
N LYS A 144 -5.92 -3.47 -15.95
CA LYS A 144 -6.43 -2.83 -17.18
C LYS A 144 -5.30 -2.26 -18.03
N LYS A 145 -4.35 -1.53 -17.44
CA LYS A 145 -3.17 -1.01 -18.14
C LYS A 145 -2.30 -2.14 -18.68
N ALA A 146 -2.15 -3.25 -17.96
CA ALA A 146 -1.40 -4.41 -18.44
C ALA A 146 -2.11 -5.10 -19.61
N VAL A 147 -3.45 -5.22 -19.57
CA VAL A 147 -4.24 -5.68 -20.72
C VAL A 147 -4.07 -4.71 -21.89
N GLU A 148 -4.17 -3.40 -21.66
CA GLU A 148 -3.96 -2.37 -22.69
C GLU A 148 -2.53 -2.36 -23.23
N VAL A 149 -1.50 -2.67 -22.42
CA VAL A 149 -0.09 -2.75 -22.85
C VAL A 149 0.16 -4.05 -23.61
N ARG A 150 -0.35 -5.20 -23.13
CA ARG A 150 -0.30 -6.48 -23.86
C ARG A 150 -1.05 -6.39 -25.19
N ALA A 151 -2.21 -5.77 -25.17
CA ALA A 151 -3.08 -5.50 -26.30
C ALA A 151 -2.75 -4.17 -27.00
N ARG A 152 -1.66 -3.47 -26.61
CA ARG A 152 -1.08 -2.36 -27.38
C ARG A 152 -0.45 -3.01 -28.60
N ILE A 153 -1.36 -3.45 -29.46
CA ILE A 153 -1.16 -3.81 -30.83
C ILE A 153 -0.57 -2.53 -31.39
N PHE A 154 0.71 -2.58 -31.75
CA PHE A 154 1.23 -1.67 -32.76
C PHE A 154 0.13 -1.54 -33.81
N GLU A 155 -0.40 -0.34 -34.09
CA GLU A 155 -1.35 -0.17 -35.17
C GLU A 155 -0.69 -0.67 -36.47
N LEU A 156 -0.94 -1.93 -36.79
CA LEU A 156 -0.23 -2.73 -37.78
C LEU A 156 -1.11 -2.85 -39.01
N ILE A 157 -1.26 -1.74 -39.71
CA ILE A 157 -1.74 -1.81 -41.09
C ILE A 157 -0.66 -2.54 -41.91
N GLY A 158 -0.89 -3.81 -42.25
CA GLY A 158 -0.33 -4.43 -43.46
C GLY A 158 0.57 -5.68 -43.38
N VAL A 159 0.64 -6.43 -42.27
CA VAL A 159 1.37 -7.75 -42.26
C VAL A 159 0.59 -8.80 -41.44
N PRO A 160 0.40 -10.04 -41.95
CA PRO A 160 -0.42 -11.06 -41.28
C PRO A 160 0.22 -11.79 -40.07
N GLU A 161 1.51 -11.64 -39.75
CA GLU A 161 2.21 -12.44 -38.72
C GLU A 161 3.22 -11.64 -37.83
N ALA A 162 3.04 -10.33 -37.63
CA ALA A 162 3.87 -9.60 -36.66
C ALA A 162 3.39 -9.86 -35.21
N PRO A 163 4.28 -10.12 -34.23
CA PRO A 163 3.87 -10.42 -32.87
C PRO A 163 3.25 -9.20 -32.18
N THR A 164 2.31 -9.45 -31.27
CA THR A 164 1.85 -8.45 -30.29
C THR A 164 3.00 -7.97 -29.41
N PHE A 165 2.85 -6.84 -28.70
CA PHE A 165 3.87 -6.40 -27.76
C PHE A 165 4.14 -7.47 -26.67
N GLY A 166 3.09 -8.12 -26.16
CA GLY A 166 3.23 -9.23 -25.21
C GLY A 166 4.06 -10.38 -25.77
N GLU A 167 3.77 -10.85 -26.99
CA GLU A 167 4.54 -11.92 -27.63
C GLU A 167 5.98 -11.51 -27.94
N ALA A 168 6.18 -10.28 -28.42
CA ALA A 168 7.51 -9.72 -28.67
C ALA A 168 8.32 -9.63 -27.38
N TYR A 169 7.68 -9.24 -26.27
CA TYR A 169 8.30 -9.20 -24.95
C TYR A 169 8.71 -10.60 -24.47
N GLU A 170 7.84 -11.60 -24.60
CA GLU A 170 8.18 -12.98 -24.22
C GLU A 170 9.34 -13.55 -25.05
N ILE A 171 9.37 -13.26 -26.36
CA ILE A 171 10.52 -13.62 -27.21
C ILE A 171 11.77 -12.89 -26.73
N ALA A 172 11.70 -11.58 -26.49
CA ALA A 172 12.83 -10.80 -26.01
C ALA A 172 13.36 -11.29 -24.64
N LYS A 173 12.46 -11.69 -23.73
CA LYS A 173 12.79 -12.29 -22.43
C LYS A 173 13.47 -13.65 -22.58
N SER A 174 13.06 -14.46 -23.55
CA SER A 174 13.74 -15.72 -23.86
C SER A 174 15.16 -15.48 -24.41
N VAL A 175 15.34 -14.44 -25.23
CA VAL A 175 16.63 -14.06 -25.83
C VAL A 175 17.57 -13.41 -24.81
N GLU A 176 17.04 -12.64 -23.86
CA GLU A 176 17.81 -12.09 -22.74
C GLU A 176 18.52 -13.20 -21.96
N ARG A 177 17.84 -14.30 -21.66
CA ARG A 177 18.44 -15.45 -20.93
C ARG A 177 19.65 -16.05 -21.64
N ILE A 178 19.75 -15.88 -22.96
CA ILE A 178 20.83 -16.41 -23.80
C ILE A 178 21.97 -15.40 -23.95
N THR A 179 21.63 -14.12 -24.08
CA THR A 179 22.57 -13.07 -24.55
C THR A 179 22.92 -12.03 -23.48
N GLY A 180 22.14 -11.94 -22.40
CA GLY A 180 22.24 -10.90 -21.38
C GLY A 180 21.73 -9.52 -21.81
N VAL A 181 21.27 -9.36 -23.05
CA VAL A 181 20.73 -8.10 -23.55
C VAL A 181 19.30 -7.92 -23.06
N ARG A 182 19.05 -6.84 -22.31
CA ARG A 182 17.73 -6.60 -21.72
C ARG A 182 16.62 -6.44 -22.78
N PRO A 183 15.39 -6.95 -22.55
CA PRO A 183 14.30 -6.94 -23.52
C PRO A 183 13.96 -5.53 -24.03
N ALA A 184 13.95 -4.55 -23.15
CA ALA A 184 13.63 -3.16 -23.51
C ALA A 184 14.59 -2.56 -24.56
N LEU A 185 15.89 -2.88 -24.50
CA LEU A 185 16.86 -2.41 -25.51
C LEU A 185 16.65 -3.14 -26.84
N LEU A 186 16.51 -4.46 -26.79
CA LEU A 186 16.31 -5.29 -27.97
C LEU A 186 15.05 -4.85 -28.74
N LEU A 187 13.93 -4.69 -28.04
CA LEU A 187 12.68 -4.20 -28.61
C LEU A 187 12.84 -2.79 -29.18
N ALA A 188 13.60 -1.91 -28.53
CA ALA A 188 13.83 -0.56 -29.03
C ALA A 188 14.60 -0.53 -30.36
N VAL A 189 15.67 -1.32 -30.48
CA VAL A 189 16.42 -1.46 -31.74
C VAL A 189 15.52 -2.01 -32.83
N LEU A 190 14.79 -3.10 -32.57
CA LEU A 190 13.91 -3.72 -33.57
C LEU A 190 12.73 -2.82 -33.97
N THR A 191 12.25 -1.99 -33.05
CA THR A 191 11.26 -0.95 -33.35
C THR A 191 11.84 0.12 -34.26
N GLN A 192 13.04 0.60 -33.97
CA GLN A 192 13.73 1.60 -34.78
C GLN A 192 14.06 1.09 -36.19
N GLU A 193 14.41 -0.20 -36.32
CA GLU A 193 14.80 -0.82 -37.58
C GLU A 193 13.63 -1.09 -38.52
N SER A 194 12.57 -1.72 -38.01
CA SER A 194 11.48 -2.21 -38.88
C SER A 194 10.11 -2.09 -38.24
N ASN A 195 10.00 -1.41 -37.09
CA ASN A 195 8.83 -1.44 -36.24
C ASN A 195 8.42 -2.90 -35.93
N ILE A 196 9.40 -3.68 -35.46
CA ILE A 196 9.27 -5.11 -35.10
C ILE A 196 8.70 -5.95 -36.26
N GLY A 197 9.31 -5.81 -37.44
CA GLY A 197 8.95 -6.61 -38.60
C GLY A 197 7.75 -6.10 -39.41
N LYS A 198 7.18 -4.93 -39.07
CA LYS A 198 6.15 -4.28 -39.91
C LYS A 198 6.71 -3.87 -41.27
N ASN A 199 7.95 -3.41 -41.31
CA ASN A 199 8.60 -2.85 -42.49
C ASN A 199 9.88 -3.61 -42.83
N VAL A 200 9.76 -4.84 -43.34
CA VAL A 200 10.90 -5.75 -43.61
C VAL A 200 11.54 -5.62 -45.00
N GLY A 201 11.21 -4.56 -45.73
CA GLY A 201 11.75 -4.30 -47.06
C GLY A 201 10.68 -3.84 -48.05
N GLN A 202 11.12 -3.04 -49.02
CA GLN A 202 10.24 -2.45 -50.04
C GLN A 202 10.87 -2.50 -51.44
N CYS A 203 11.99 -3.20 -51.60
CA CYS A 203 12.69 -3.35 -52.86
C CYS A 203 12.98 -4.82 -53.17
N TYR A 204 12.95 -5.16 -54.47
CA TYR A 204 13.48 -6.41 -55.01
C TYR A 204 14.76 -6.13 -55.77
N LEU A 205 15.77 -6.99 -55.57
CA LEU A 205 16.98 -6.98 -56.38
C LEU A 205 16.67 -7.53 -57.77
N THR A 206 17.10 -6.85 -58.83
CA THR A 206 16.87 -7.30 -60.23
C THR A 206 18.17 -7.43 -61.03
N ASN A 207 19.26 -6.78 -60.60
CA ASN A 207 20.55 -6.86 -61.27
C ASN A 207 21.67 -7.19 -60.29
N LEU A 208 22.22 -8.40 -60.42
CA LEU A 208 23.29 -8.93 -59.55
C LEU A 208 24.64 -8.22 -59.74
N LYS A 209 24.90 -7.66 -60.92
CA LYS A 209 26.18 -7.00 -61.24
C LYS A 209 26.22 -5.56 -60.76
N THR A 210 25.13 -4.81 -60.94
CA THR A 210 25.06 -3.39 -60.56
C THR A 210 24.48 -3.19 -59.17
N GLY A 211 23.77 -4.18 -58.62
CA GLY A 211 23.03 -4.02 -57.37
C GLY A 211 21.73 -3.25 -57.52
N ALA A 212 21.27 -2.97 -58.74
CA ALA A 212 20.01 -2.28 -59.01
C ALA A 212 18.80 -3.21 -58.82
N GLY A 213 17.65 -2.59 -58.55
CA GLY A 213 16.41 -3.28 -58.26
C GLY A 213 15.18 -2.45 -58.61
N VAL A 214 14.03 -2.86 -58.08
CA VAL A 214 12.75 -2.17 -58.25
C VAL A 214 12.06 -2.00 -56.91
N ASN A 215 11.35 -0.89 -56.72
CA ASN A 215 10.45 -0.72 -55.57
C ASN A 215 9.23 -1.62 -55.75
N ILE A 216 8.86 -2.37 -54.71
CA ILE A 216 7.78 -3.38 -54.73
C ILE A 216 6.42 -2.73 -54.97
N ARG A 217 6.16 -1.55 -54.37
CA ARG A 217 4.86 -0.88 -54.49
C ARG A 217 4.74 -0.07 -55.76
N MET A 218 5.80 0.65 -56.12
CA MET A 218 5.78 1.62 -57.23
C MET A 218 6.22 1.02 -58.57
N GLY A 219 6.91 -0.12 -58.58
CA GLY A 219 7.55 -0.68 -59.77
C GLY A 219 8.72 0.17 -60.32
N ALA A 220 9.03 1.31 -59.69
CA ALA A 220 10.08 2.22 -60.11
C ALA A 220 11.47 1.58 -59.96
N ALA A 221 12.36 1.85 -60.91
CA ALA A 221 13.75 1.42 -60.84
C ALA A 221 14.48 2.12 -59.68
N VAL A 222 15.25 1.34 -58.92
CA VAL A 222 16.01 1.81 -57.76
C VAL A 222 17.46 1.36 -57.92
N ASN A 223 18.38 2.33 -57.96
CA ASN A 223 19.82 2.04 -57.94
C ASN A 223 20.25 1.66 -56.51
N ASN A 224 21.34 0.90 -56.36
CA ASN A 224 21.94 0.58 -55.05
C ASN A 224 20.99 -0.18 -54.09
N VAL A 225 20.11 -1.05 -54.59
CA VAL A 225 19.28 -1.93 -53.74
C VAL A 225 20.14 -2.89 -52.94
N MET A 226 21.26 -3.36 -53.47
CA MET A 226 22.19 -4.22 -52.73
C MET A 226 23.62 -3.94 -53.19
N LYS A 227 24.61 -4.02 -52.30
CA LYS A 227 26.00 -3.78 -52.70
C LYS A 227 26.50 -4.93 -53.58
N PRO A 228 26.89 -4.68 -54.85
CA PRO A 228 27.43 -5.73 -55.70
C PRO A 228 28.86 -6.12 -55.29
N MET A 229 29.32 -7.26 -55.79
CA MET A 229 30.65 -7.79 -55.53
C MET A 229 31.74 -6.96 -56.24
N GLY A 230 32.96 -6.98 -55.70
CA GLY A 230 34.14 -6.38 -56.35
C GLY A 230 34.25 -4.84 -56.26
N LEU A 231 33.38 -4.17 -55.51
CA LEU A 231 33.50 -2.73 -55.25
C LEU A 231 34.38 -2.44 -54.02
N ASN A 232 35.07 -1.30 -54.05
CA ASN A 232 35.90 -0.82 -52.93
C ASN A 232 35.11 -0.67 -51.61
N GLY A 233 35.81 -0.78 -50.48
CA GLY A 233 35.25 -0.69 -49.13
C GLY A 233 34.74 -2.03 -48.59
N ARG A 234 33.62 -2.02 -47.85
CA ARG A 234 33.03 -3.26 -47.27
C ARG A 234 32.76 -4.33 -48.33
N ARG A 235 32.79 -5.62 -47.98
CA ARG A 235 32.41 -6.70 -48.92
C ARG A 235 30.99 -6.47 -49.48
N GLY A 236 30.77 -6.85 -50.73
CA GLY A 236 29.45 -6.86 -51.36
C GLY A 236 28.54 -7.93 -50.76
N ASP A 237 27.22 -7.73 -50.89
CA ASP A 237 26.20 -8.54 -50.22
C ASP A 237 25.52 -9.57 -51.14
N VAL A 238 25.67 -9.42 -52.47
CA VAL A 238 24.92 -10.20 -53.46
C VAL A 238 25.14 -11.70 -53.33
N ASP A 239 26.39 -12.16 -53.22
CA ASP A 239 26.69 -13.60 -53.13
C ASP A 239 26.09 -14.22 -51.86
N ASP A 240 26.21 -13.51 -50.73
CA ASP A 240 25.68 -13.99 -49.45
C ASP A 240 24.14 -13.97 -49.47
N PHE A 241 23.50 -13.00 -50.12
CA PHE A 241 22.05 -12.96 -50.31
C PHE A 241 21.53 -14.14 -51.14
N LEU A 242 22.21 -14.44 -52.26
CA LEU A 242 21.85 -15.59 -53.11
C LEU A 242 22.00 -16.90 -52.34
N LYS A 243 23.06 -17.03 -51.54
CA LYS A 243 23.27 -18.21 -50.68
C LYS A 243 22.15 -18.36 -49.65
N ILE A 244 21.84 -17.30 -48.91
CA ILE A 244 20.79 -17.30 -47.87
C ILE A 244 19.43 -17.65 -48.46
N THR A 245 19.07 -17.02 -49.58
CA THR A 245 17.77 -17.28 -50.23
C THR A 245 17.69 -18.70 -50.78
N ALA A 246 18.76 -19.23 -51.38
CA ALA A 246 18.81 -20.63 -51.82
C ALA A 246 18.67 -21.63 -50.66
N GLU A 247 19.42 -21.42 -49.57
CA GLU A 247 19.35 -22.27 -48.35
C GLU A 247 17.93 -22.31 -47.75
N LEU A 248 17.17 -21.23 -47.87
CA LEU A 248 15.81 -21.10 -47.33
C LEU A 248 14.71 -21.38 -48.36
N GLY A 249 15.06 -21.85 -49.56
CA GLY A 249 14.09 -22.15 -50.63
C GLY A 249 13.35 -20.91 -51.17
N ARG A 250 13.93 -19.72 -51.00
CA ARG A 250 13.36 -18.44 -51.46
C ARG A 250 13.92 -18.05 -52.82
N LYS A 251 13.08 -17.45 -53.66
CA LYS A 251 13.53 -16.81 -54.89
C LYS A 251 14.11 -15.44 -54.59
N TRP A 252 15.40 -15.24 -54.87
CA TRP A 252 16.11 -14.01 -54.53
C TRP A 252 15.49 -12.75 -55.17
N ASN A 253 14.97 -12.85 -56.39
CA ASN A 253 14.38 -11.73 -57.13
C ASN A 253 12.92 -11.40 -56.73
N GLU A 254 12.32 -12.23 -55.87
CA GLU A 254 10.98 -12.04 -55.30
C GLU A 254 11.05 -11.89 -53.77
N THR A 255 12.26 -11.79 -53.21
CA THR A 255 12.47 -11.68 -51.75
C THR A 255 12.67 -10.22 -51.35
N PRO A 256 11.81 -9.64 -50.47
CA PRO A 256 11.92 -8.25 -50.07
C PRO A 256 13.19 -7.95 -49.27
N VAL A 257 13.83 -6.83 -49.62
CA VAL A 257 14.92 -6.22 -48.87
C VAL A 257 14.72 -4.71 -48.71
N SER A 258 15.46 -4.08 -47.80
CA SER A 258 15.41 -2.63 -47.63
C SER A 258 15.81 -1.89 -48.91
N CYS A 259 15.13 -0.78 -49.18
CA CYS A 259 15.57 0.16 -50.20
C CYS A 259 16.70 1.04 -49.65
N PRO A 260 17.60 1.55 -50.51
CA PRO A 260 18.60 2.52 -50.08
C PRO A 260 17.92 3.80 -49.58
N ILE A 261 18.49 4.41 -48.55
CA ILE A 261 17.99 5.66 -47.96
C ILE A 261 18.65 6.83 -48.69
N PRO A 262 17.92 7.61 -49.51
CA PRO A 262 18.54 8.64 -50.35
C PRO A 262 19.30 9.72 -49.57
N SER A 263 18.82 10.07 -48.37
CA SER A 263 19.42 11.11 -47.51
C SER A 263 20.68 10.68 -46.78
N VAL A 264 20.92 9.36 -46.64
CA VAL A 264 22.10 8.80 -45.98
C VAL A 264 23.14 8.35 -47.02
N GLY A 265 22.67 7.98 -48.22
CA GLY A 265 23.50 7.37 -49.25
C GLY A 265 23.81 5.90 -48.95
N GLY A 266 24.57 5.26 -49.82
CA GLY A 266 24.95 3.86 -49.69
C GLY A 266 23.96 2.89 -50.36
N TYR A 267 23.90 1.68 -49.81
CA TYR A 267 23.13 0.56 -50.35
C TYR A 267 22.02 0.17 -49.39
N GLY A 268 20.89 -0.29 -49.95
CA GLY A 268 19.90 -1.04 -49.20
C GLY A 268 20.33 -2.48 -48.95
N GLY A 269 19.37 -3.41 -49.01
CA GLY A 269 19.65 -4.84 -49.03
C GLY A 269 19.54 -5.50 -47.66
N ALA A 270 19.14 -4.75 -46.63
CA ALA A 270 18.88 -5.30 -45.31
C ALA A 270 17.67 -6.24 -45.34
N MET A 271 17.77 -7.35 -44.60
CA MET A 271 16.80 -8.43 -44.60
C MET A 271 16.05 -8.49 -43.28
N GLY A 272 14.73 -8.69 -43.38
CA GLY A 272 13.89 -9.11 -42.27
C GLY A 272 13.78 -8.14 -41.09
N PRO A 273 13.15 -8.55 -39.97
CA PRO A 273 12.87 -7.66 -38.84
C PRO A 273 14.09 -6.96 -38.23
N ALA A 274 15.24 -7.64 -38.18
CA ALA A 274 16.48 -7.06 -37.64
C ALA A 274 17.20 -6.12 -38.63
N GLN A 275 16.77 -6.06 -39.90
CA GLN A 275 17.41 -5.27 -40.94
C GLN A 275 18.93 -5.55 -41.07
N PHE A 276 19.32 -6.82 -40.99
CA PHE A 276 20.72 -7.21 -41.22
C PHE A 276 21.02 -7.28 -42.72
N ILE A 277 22.12 -6.65 -43.15
CA ILE A 277 22.69 -6.91 -44.46
C ILE A 277 23.19 -8.36 -44.55
N PRO A 278 23.20 -8.98 -45.74
CA PRO A 278 23.60 -10.37 -45.93
C PRO A 278 24.94 -10.75 -45.31
N THR A 279 25.96 -9.91 -45.51
CA THR A 279 27.29 -10.14 -44.95
C THR A 279 27.30 -10.18 -43.41
N THR A 280 26.50 -9.33 -42.75
CA THR A 280 26.34 -9.35 -41.29
C THR A 280 25.57 -10.60 -40.84
N TRP A 281 24.50 -10.97 -41.54
CA TRP A 281 23.72 -12.17 -41.20
C TRP A 281 24.59 -13.43 -41.20
N MET A 282 25.48 -13.56 -42.19
CA MET A 282 26.39 -14.70 -42.29
C MET A 282 27.31 -14.87 -41.08
N ILE A 283 27.61 -13.79 -40.34
CA ILE A 283 28.43 -13.86 -39.10
C ILE A 283 27.67 -14.57 -37.97
N TYR A 284 26.35 -14.41 -37.90
CA TYR A 284 25.53 -14.92 -36.80
C TYR A 284 24.75 -16.19 -37.13
N LYS A 285 24.57 -16.52 -38.41
CA LYS A 285 23.70 -17.62 -38.84
C LYS A 285 24.00 -18.96 -38.15
N ASP A 286 25.28 -19.31 -38.02
CA ASP A 286 25.69 -20.59 -37.44
C ASP A 286 25.49 -20.60 -35.91
N LYS A 287 25.73 -19.45 -35.24
CA LYS A 287 25.42 -19.28 -33.81
C LYS A 287 23.91 -19.44 -33.57
N ILE A 288 23.09 -18.82 -34.42
CA ILE A 288 21.62 -18.91 -34.35
C ILE A 288 21.18 -20.35 -34.56
N ALA A 289 21.64 -21.01 -35.62
CA ALA A 289 21.25 -22.38 -35.92
C ALA A 289 21.64 -23.36 -34.82
N LYS A 290 22.79 -23.15 -34.16
CA LYS A 290 23.21 -23.93 -32.99
C LYS A 290 22.27 -23.74 -31.80
N ILE A 291 21.76 -22.53 -31.58
CA ILE A 291 20.87 -22.21 -30.46
C ILE A 291 19.44 -22.72 -30.73
N THR A 292 18.95 -22.54 -31.97
CA THR A 292 17.55 -22.84 -32.33
C THR A 292 17.36 -24.27 -32.82
N GLY A 293 18.42 -24.97 -33.20
CA GLY A 293 18.36 -26.33 -33.76
C GLY A 293 17.81 -26.40 -35.19
N GLN A 294 17.63 -25.24 -35.85
CA GLN A 294 17.07 -25.13 -37.19
C GLN A 294 17.92 -24.19 -38.07
N ALA A 295 17.74 -24.24 -39.39
CA ALA A 295 18.40 -23.30 -40.29
C ALA A 295 17.98 -21.86 -39.95
N ALA A 296 18.96 -20.98 -39.75
CA ALA A 296 18.70 -19.60 -39.36
C ALA A 296 18.02 -18.82 -40.50
N ASN A 297 16.90 -18.18 -40.21
CA ASN A 297 16.08 -17.46 -41.18
C ASN A 297 15.99 -15.96 -40.81
N PRO A 298 16.55 -15.02 -41.61
CA PRO A 298 16.51 -13.60 -41.28
C PRO A 298 15.10 -13.00 -41.33
N TRP A 299 14.13 -13.68 -41.95
CA TRP A 299 12.73 -13.25 -41.95
C TRP A 299 11.91 -13.88 -40.81
N SER A 300 12.50 -14.79 -40.02
CA SER A 300 11.89 -15.31 -38.79
C SER A 300 12.04 -14.28 -37.66
N ILE A 301 10.94 -13.98 -36.97
CA ILE A 301 10.95 -13.06 -35.82
C ILE A 301 11.92 -13.55 -34.74
N LYS A 302 11.86 -14.83 -34.36
CA LYS A 302 12.70 -15.40 -33.29
C LYS A 302 14.18 -15.32 -33.64
N ASP A 303 14.53 -15.71 -34.86
CA ASP A 303 15.92 -15.73 -35.31
C ASP A 303 16.46 -14.30 -35.48
N SER A 304 15.61 -13.35 -35.92
CA SER A 304 15.95 -11.93 -36.03
C SER A 304 16.23 -11.29 -34.67
N PHE A 305 15.37 -11.57 -33.68
CA PHE A 305 15.57 -11.09 -32.31
C PHE A 305 16.86 -11.64 -31.72
N LEU A 306 17.10 -12.94 -31.91
CA LEU A 306 18.31 -13.59 -31.45
C LEU A 306 19.56 -13.03 -32.15
N ALA A 307 19.51 -12.81 -33.47
CA ALA A 307 20.61 -12.20 -34.22
C ALA A 307 20.94 -10.79 -33.73
N ALA A 308 19.90 -9.95 -33.56
CA ALA A 308 20.06 -8.59 -33.08
C ALA A 308 20.65 -8.56 -31.66
N ALA A 309 20.17 -9.41 -30.76
CA ALA A 309 20.68 -9.50 -29.41
C ALA A 309 22.11 -10.02 -29.34
N LEU A 310 22.46 -11.05 -30.12
CA LEU A 310 23.85 -11.54 -30.22
C LEU A 310 24.78 -10.43 -30.72
N TYR A 311 24.36 -9.67 -31.72
CA TYR A 311 25.13 -8.53 -32.22
C TYR A 311 25.32 -7.46 -31.14
N LEU A 312 24.24 -7.03 -30.49
CA LEU A 312 24.31 -6.04 -29.42
C LEU A 312 25.19 -6.51 -28.26
N ALA A 313 25.13 -7.81 -27.92
CA ALA A 313 25.97 -8.42 -26.90
C ALA A 313 27.46 -8.39 -27.26
N ASP A 314 27.81 -8.73 -28.51
CA ASP A 314 29.19 -8.67 -29.02
C ASP A 314 29.77 -7.24 -28.92
N TYR A 315 28.92 -6.20 -28.93
CA TYR A 315 29.30 -4.80 -28.71
C TYR A 315 29.05 -4.26 -27.29
N GLY A 316 28.79 -5.15 -26.32
CA GLY A 316 28.80 -4.85 -24.89
C GLY A 316 27.45 -4.49 -24.28
N ALA A 317 26.34 -4.57 -25.02
CA ALA A 317 25.00 -4.29 -24.48
C ALA A 317 24.61 -5.24 -23.33
N ALA A 318 25.17 -6.44 -23.27
CA ALA A 318 24.95 -7.42 -22.20
C ALA A 318 25.38 -6.91 -20.80
N LYS A 319 26.18 -5.83 -20.74
CA LYS A 319 26.54 -5.17 -19.47
C LYS A 319 25.37 -4.40 -18.85
N GLN A 320 24.32 -4.09 -19.62
CA GLN A 320 23.14 -3.35 -19.19
C GLN A 320 23.46 -1.97 -18.57
N ILE A 321 24.53 -1.34 -19.05
CA ILE A 321 24.93 0.02 -18.66
C ILE A 321 24.57 0.95 -19.81
N TYR A 322 23.90 2.07 -19.52
CA TYR A 322 23.42 3.04 -20.51
C TYR A 322 24.43 3.34 -21.63
N ASN A 323 25.67 3.69 -21.27
CA ASN A 323 26.71 4.02 -22.25
C ASN A 323 27.16 2.82 -23.10
N ALA A 324 27.10 1.59 -22.58
CA ALA A 324 27.44 0.38 -23.34
C ALA A 324 26.32 0.06 -24.34
N GLU A 325 25.06 0.17 -23.90
CA GLU A 325 23.88 -0.05 -24.76
C GLU A 325 23.76 0.99 -25.87
N TRP A 326 23.96 2.27 -25.53
CA TRP A 326 23.95 3.35 -26.50
C TRP A 326 25.05 3.17 -27.56
N LYS A 327 26.26 2.77 -27.16
CA LYS A 327 27.36 2.46 -28.09
C LYS A 327 27.00 1.28 -29.00
N ALA A 328 26.48 0.20 -28.43
CA ALA A 328 26.06 -0.96 -29.19
C ALA A 328 24.97 -0.61 -30.21
N ALA A 329 23.99 0.21 -29.84
CA ALA A 329 22.95 0.70 -30.74
C ALA A 329 23.52 1.56 -31.89
N MET A 330 24.47 2.46 -31.62
CA MET A 330 25.12 3.23 -32.68
C MET A 330 25.90 2.36 -33.67
N ILE A 331 26.60 1.36 -33.14
CA ILE A 331 27.36 0.40 -33.96
C ILE A 331 26.41 -0.47 -34.77
N TYR A 332 25.27 -0.87 -34.21
CA TYR A 332 24.22 -1.59 -34.93
C TYR A 332 23.79 -0.85 -36.21
N PHE A 333 23.53 0.45 -36.09
CA PHE A 333 23.09 1.28 -37.21
C PHE A 333 24.20 1.62 -38.21
N SER A 334 25.38 2.01 -37.73
CA SER A 334 26.40 2.67 -38.56
C SER A 334 27.75 1.95 -38.62
N GLY A 335 27.92 0.87 -37.85
CA GLY A 335 29.20 0.19 -37.66
C GLY A 335 30.24 1.00 -36.86
N THR A 336 29.86 2.16 -36.30
CA THR A 336 30.77 3.07 -35.59
C THR A 336 30.03 3.83 -34.48
N THR A 337 30.78 4.55 -33.64
CA THR A 337 30.24 5.49 -32.63
C THR A 337 30.50 6.94 -33.03
N ASN A 338 30.60 7.23 -34.33
CA ASN A 338 30.78 8.59 -34.83
C ASN A 338 29.58 9.46 -34.40
N THR A 339 29.87 10.61 -33.80
CA THR A 339 28.86 11.53 -33.24
C THR A 339 27.85 12.03 -34.28
N ARG A 340 28.16 11.98 -35.58
CA ARG A 340 27.20 12.26 -36.66
C ARG A 340 25.96 11.36 -36.60
N TYR A 341 26.09 10.14 -36.09
CA TYR A 341 25.00 9.15 -35.99
C TYR A 341 24.38 9.08 -34.59
N ARG A 342 24.76 9.99 -33.68
CA ARG A 342 24.28 10.02 -32.30
C ARG A 342 22.75 10.03 -32.20
N PHE A 343 22.08 10.70 -33.14
CA PHE A 343 20.61 10.76 -33.19
C PHE A 343 19.96 9.36 -33.13
N TYR A 344 20.59 8.34 -33.73
CA TYR A 344 20.06 6.98 -33.71
C TYR A 344 20.17 6.36 -32.31
N GLY A 345 21.36 6.45 -31.69
CA GLY A 345 21.57 5.93 -30.33
C GLY A 345 20.67 6.62 -29.32
N ASP A 346 20.53 7.95 -29.41
CA ASP A 346 19.64 8.73 -28.54
C ASP A 346 18.17 8.32 -28.72
N SER A 347 17.72 8.11 -29.97
CA SER A 347 16.37 7.61 -30.29
C SER A 347 16.11 6.23 -29.71
N VAL A 348 17.02 5.27 -29.93
CA VAL A 348 16.90 3.91 -29.39
C VAL A 348 16.82 3.93 -27.86
N MET A 349 17.65 4.72 -27.19
CA MET A 349 17.61 4.79 -25.73
C MET A 349 16.32 5.42 -25.19
N ALA A 350 15.75 6.40 -25.91
CA ALA A 350 14.44 6.97 -25.57
C ALA A 350 13.32 5.93 -25.73
N ILE A 351 13.30 5.18 -26.84
CA ILE A 351 12.35 4.09 -27.07
C ILE A 351 12.52 2.99 -26.00
N ALA A 352 13.76 2.62 -25.68
CA ALA A 352 14.06 1.62 -24.65
C ALA A 352 13.60 2.04 -23.25
N THR A 353 13.61 3.34 -22.95
CA THR A 353 13.08 3.88 -21.70
C THR A 353 11.56 3.72 -21.62
N ASN A 354 10.85 3.91 -22.74
CA ASN A 354 9.41 3.68 -22.81
C ASN A 354 9.08 2.19 -22.68
N TYR A 355 9.82 1.31 -23.37
CA TYR A 355 9.64 -0.13 -23.21
C TYR A 355 9.94 -0.63 -21.81
N ALA A 356 10.93 -0.04 -21.10
CA ALA A 356 11.19 -0.39 -19.72
C ALA A 356 9.98 -0.10 -18.80
N LYS A 357 9.28 1.02 -19.00
CA LYS A 357 8.05 1.36 -18.26
C LYS A 357 6.88 0.43 -18.58
N ASP A 358 6.71 0.12 -19.87
CA ASP A 358 5.67 -0.81 -20.31
C ASP A 358 5.94 -2.21 -19.72
N ILE A 359 7.19 -2.68 -19.74
CA ILE A 359 7.60 -3.95 -19.13
C ILE A 359 7.38 -3.96 -17.62
N GLU A 360 7.79 -2.90 -16.90
CA GLU A 360 7.55 -2.78 -15.46
C GLU A 360 6.04 -2.88 -15.13
N THR A 361 5.19 -2.30 -15.99
CA THR A 361 3.73 -2.41 -15.85
C THR A 361 3.25 -3.85 -16.04
N LEU A 362 3.80 -4.58 -17.02
CA LEU A 362 3.49 -5.98 -17.26
C LEU A 362 3.94 -6.89 -16.12
N GLU A 363 5.11 -6.63 -15.54
CA GLU A 363 5.67 -7.41 -14.44
C GLU A 363 4.99 -7.15 -13.10
N LYS A 364 4.46 -5.94 -12.87
CA LYS A 364 3.65 -5.65 -11.67
C LYS A 364 2.25 -6.28 -11.72
N ALA A 365 1.77 -6.62 -12.91
CA ALA A 365 0.44 -7.18 -13.13
C ALA A 365 0.41 -8.72 -13.20
N GLY A 366 1.57 -9.37 -13.35
CA GLY A 366 1.72 -10.82 -13.33
C GLY A 366 2.32 -11.29 -12.01
#